data_AF-A0A4V3XGD2-F1
#
_entry.id   AF-A0A4V3XGD2-F1
#
_cell.length_a   1.000
_cell.length_b   1.000
_cell.length_c   1.000
_cell.angle_alpha   90.00
_cell.angle_beta   90.00
_cell.angle_gamma   90.00
#
_symmetry.space_group_name_H-M   'P 1'
#
loop_
_entity.id
_entity.type
_entity.pdbx_description
1 polymer ?
#
loop_
_entity_poly.entity_id
_entity_poly.type
_entity_poly.pdbx_seq_one_letter_code
_entity_poly.pdbx_strand_id
1 'polypeptide(L)'
;MSERKVLNKYFPPDFDPALIPRRKQPKNAQQVVRLMAPFSMRCNTCGEYIYKGKKFNARKETVEGEDYYGIKIFRFYIKCTLCSAEITFKTDPKNTDYSAEHGASRNFEPWREEKAVEEEDRLTKLEEEENNPMKALENRTTDSKREMDILDALQDIRARNARNERVGQSVDLLEKIGLEDIRTEEDDQKRREEDEDEALVREVFSKISAPTAGPSRSPVTVEGDDASPPAPSIVTVKRKADDLEHDLRSLLPESTRVMISSTTMSMQPPKKKKPNASKSLGIKLVKKPKAAKVPVPSPSSLNVLSSAHLLAFAMDSSREDFPRVSIDTQQDWQRIRDNFSQALYARLDEHLALNNLTEHKSVFLLHAQQTIDSMFDKARPNVRVNGQILEELNGDGEEAEIFDEALDRRIWSLSDQRLISDREVAMKRRTRPQEVVTLLEDLLQRQHAEEDIIEDSVEDDMMVTGDDIDDERLAETERTFQEVCAMSEGLHQKAQTQLKRSKRLQSADKEIRALKN
;
A
#
# COMPACT_ATOMS: atom_id res chain seq x y z
N MET A 1 15.10 34.04 42.76
CA MET A 1 15.52 33.91 41.34
C MET A 1 14.89 35.06 40.58
N SER A 2 15.65 35.78 39.76
CA SER A 2 15.09 36.78 38.84
C SER A 2 14.09 36.12 37.90
N GLU A 3 12.97 36.78 37.63
CA GLU A 3 11.85 36.25 36.84
C GLU A 3 12.28 35.87 35.41
N ARG A 4 11.62 34.87 34.80
CA ARG A 4 11.86 34.48 33.39
C ARG A 4 11.54 35.63 32.42
N LYS A 5 10.48 36.40 32.72
CA LYS A 5 10.04 37.55 31.93
C LYS A 5 10.22 38.80 32.77
N VAL A 6 11.41 39.38 32.70
CA VAL A 6 11.71 40.64 33.40
C VAL A 6 11.06 41.80 32.64
N LEU A 7 10.06 42.43 33.23
CA LEU A 7 9.39 43.62 32.67
C LEU A 7 10.33 44.81 32.59
N ASN A 8 11.04 45.10 33.68
CA ASN A 8 11.94 46.24 33.79
C ASN A 8 13.37 45.77 34.02
N LYS A 9 14.27 46.12 33.10
CA LYS A 9 15.71 45.97 33.30
C LYS A 9 16.23 47.31 33.78
N TYR A 10 16.99 47.32 34.88
CA TYR A 10 17.64 48.53 35.36
C TYR A 10 18.70 48.96 34.33
N PHE A 11 18.56 50.18 33.82
CA PHE A 11 19.57 50.85 33.00
C PHE A 11 20.23 51.93 33.86
N PRO A 12 21.58 52.06 33.85
CA PRO A 12 22.26 53.17 34.51
C PRO A 12 21.76 54.53 33.98
N PRO A 13 21.72 55.58 34.79
CA PRO A 13 21.25 56.91 34.36
C PRO A 13 22.08 57.52 33.21
N ASP A 14 23.35 57.12 33.09
CA ASP A 14 24.27 57.59 32.03
C ASP A 14 24.23 56.71 30.75
N PHE A 15 23.33 55.72 30.66
CA PHE A 15 23.27 54.79 29.54
C PHE A 15 22.63 55.43 28.30
N ASP A 16 23.45 55.77 27.29
CA ASP A 16 22.98 56.20 25.98
C ASP A 16 23.05 55.05 24.95
N PRO A 17 21.91 54.59 24.39
CA PRO A 17 21.89 53.52 23.40
C PRO A 17 22.57 53.89 22.07
N ALA A 18 22.78 55.17 21.77
CA ALA A 18 23.39 55.61 20.51
C ALA A 18 24.93 55.41 20.48
N LEU A 19 25.58 55.39 21.64
CA LEU A 19 27.04 55.29 21.76
C LEU A 19 27.58 53.86 21.54
N ILE A 20 26.72 52.83 21.55
CA ILE A 20 27.14 51.43 21.47
C ILE A 20 27.02 50.91 20.02
N PRO A 21 28.14 50.66 19.32
CA PRO A 21 28.09 50.10 17.97
C PRO A 21 27.65 48.63 18.01
N ARG A 22 26.70 48.26 17.15
CA ARG A 22 26.32 46.84 16.97
C ARG A 22 27.45 46.09 16.26
N ARG A 23 28.02 45.09 16.91
CA ARG A 23 29.01 44.18 16.30
C ARG A 23 28.34 43.41 15.16
N LYS A 24 28.75 43.69 13.91
CA LYS A 24 28.30 42.92 12.74
C LYS A 24 29.01 41.57 12.73
N GLN A 25 28.26 40.49 12.88
CA GLN A 25 28.77 39.14 12.65
C GLN A 25 29.03 38.93 11.16
N PRO A 26 30.00 38.07 10.78
CA PRO A 26 30.20 37.71 9.38
C PRO A 26 28.92 37.08 8.81
N LYS A 27 28.62 37.37 7.54
CA LYS A 27 27.36 36.95 6.88
C LYS A 27 27.18 35.42 6.84
N ASN A 28 28.29 34.67 6.83
CA ASN A 28 28.31 33.20 6.79
C ASN A 28 28.67 32.57 8.13
N ALA A 29 28.30 33.23 9.23
CA ALA A 29 28.53 32.66 10.55
C ALA A 29 27.76 31.34 10.70
N GLN A 30 28.49 30.27 11.05
CA GLN A 30 27.86 29.00 11.37
C GLN A 30 27.10 29.11 12.70
N GLN A 31 25.78 28.90 12.66
CA GLN A 31 24.93 28.95 13.84
C GLN A 31 24.76 27.55 14.44
N VAL A 32 24.95 27.39 15.75
CA VAL A 32 24.66 26.12 16.41
C VAL A 32 23.16 26.00 16.65
N VAL A 33 22.55 24.96 16.08
CA VAL A 33 21.11 24.67 16.20
C VAL A 33 20.93 23.23 16.64
N ARG A 34 20.02 23.01 17.60
CA ARG A 34 19.63 21.66 18.00
C ARG A 34 18.52 21.16 17.08
N LEU A 35 18.80 20.12 16.30
CA LEU A 35 17.87 19.57 15.30
C LEU A 35 17.79 18.05 15.37
N MET A 36 16.78 17.48 14.72
CA MET A 36 16.59 16.05 14.57
C MET A 36 17.05 15.60 13.19
N ALA A 37 17.62 14.39 13.09
CA ALA A 37 17.99 13.80 11.80
C ALA A 37 16.74 13.64 10.91
N PRO A 38 16.70 14.24 9.71
CA PRO A 38 15.48 14.26 8.88
C PRO A 38 15.15 12.92 8.24
N PHE A 39 16.16 12.10 7.95
CA PHE A 39 16.04 10.78 7.33
C PHE A 39 17.02 9.79 7.98
N SER A 40 16.77 8.50 7.80
CA SER A 40 17.69 7.44 8.22
C SER A 40 18.92 7.41 7.32
N MET A 41 20.10 7.41 7.93
CA MET A 41 21.36 7.44 7.20
C MET A 41 22.39 6.54 7.85
N ARG A 42 23.34 6.06 7.05
CA ARG A 42 24.47 5.26 7.49
C ARG A 42 25.75 6.06 7.34
N CYS A 43 26.55 6.14 8.40
CA CYS A 43 27.85 6.79 8.36
C CYS A 43 28.82 6.01 7.45
N ASN A 44 29.50 6.69 6.52
CA ASN A 44 30.42 6.05 5.59
C ASN A 44 31.74 5.62 6.27
N THR A 45 32.14 6.27 7.38
CA THR A 45 33.41 6.02 8.06
C THR A 45 33.35 4.85 9.03
N CYS A 46 32.29 4.76 9.85
CA CYS A 46 32.17 3.73 10.90
C CYS A 46 31.02 2.74 10.67
N GLY A 47 30.15 2.99 9.68
CA GLY A 47 29.00 2.14 9.40
C GLY A 47 27.84 2.29 10.37
N GLU A 48 27.91 3.20 11.34
CA GLU A 48 26.84 3.47 12.31
C GLU A 48 25.56 3.94 11.63
N TYR A 49 24.43 3.40 12.07
CA TYR A 49 23.12 3.83 11.61
C TYR A 49 22.56 4.95 12.48
N ILE A 50 22.26 6.08 11.84
CA ILE A 50 21.56 7.21 12.44
C ILE A 50 20.10 7.13 11.98
N TYR A 51 19.23 6.70 12.87
CA TYR A 51 17.79 6.66 12.62
C TYR A 51 17.18 8.06 12.56
N LYS A 52 16.08 8.18 11.83
CA LYS A 52 15.27 9.39 11.75
C LYS A 52 14.87 9.85 13.16
N GLY A 53 14.99 11.14 13.42
CA GLY A 53 14.59 11.74 14.69
C GLY A 53 15.68 11.79 15.77
N LYS A 54 16.87 11.22 15.56
CA LYS A 54 17.98 11.35 16.53
C LYS A 54 18.37 12.83 16.67
N LYS A 55 18.45 13.33 17.91
CA LYS A 55 18.71 14.75 18.22
C LYS A 55 20.22 15.04 18.21
N PHE A 56 20.62 16.10 17.54
CA PHE A 56 22.00 16.55 17.44
C PHE A 56 22.13 18.05 17.69
N ASN A 57 23.28 18.45 18.22
CA ASN A 57 23.72 19.84 18.16
C ASN A 57 24.46 20.02 16.84
N ALA A 58 23.77 20.58 15.85
CA ALA A 58 24.29 20.74 14.50
C ALA A 58 24.82 22.17 14.29
N ARG A 59 25.76 22.33 13.37
CA ARG A 59 26.13 23.66 12.85
C ARG A 59 25.31 23.91 11.58
N LYS A 60 24.66 25.06 11.49
CA LYS A 60 23.86 25.52 10.37
C LYS A 60 24.64 26.58 9.61
N GLU A 61 24.78 26.40 8.32
CA GLU A 61 25.40 27.35 7.39
C GLU A 61 24.40 27.69 6.27
N THR A 62 24.43 28.94 5.81
CA THR A 62 23.69 29.34 4.61
C THR A 62 24.59 29.11 3.42
N VAL A 63 24.14 28.34 2.44
CA VAL A 63 24.94 28.05 1.23
C VAL A 63 24.92 29.28 0.35
N GLU A 64 26.08 29.83 0.01
CA GLU A 64 26.18 30.98 -0.89
C GLU A 64 26.05 30.53 -2.36
N GLY A 65 25.22 31.23 -3.14
CA GLY A 65 25.07 30.99 -4.58
C GLY A 65 24.03 29.94 -4.98
N GLU A 66 23.43 29.24 -4.01
CA GLU A 66 22.36 28.25 -4.23
C GLU A 66 21.07 28.71 -3.53
N ASP A 67 20.24 29.46 -4.27
CA ASP A 67 18.90 29.87 -3.81
C ASP A 67 17.84 29.26 -4.74
N TYR A 68 16.75 28.76 -4.16
CA TYR A 68 15.62 28.21 -4.92
C TYR A 68 14.46 29.22 -4.92
N TYR A 69 14.24 29.92 -6.03
CA TYR A 69 13.21 30.97 -6.15
C TYR A 69 13.26 32.01 -5.00
N GLY A 70 14.46 32.36 -4.52
CA GLY A 70 14.66 33.28 -3.40
C GLY A 70 14.61 32.66 -2.00
N ILE A 71 14.33 31.35 -1.91
CA ILE A 71 14.44 30.57 -0.67
C ILE A 71 15.89 30.13 -0.50
N LYS A 72 16.48 30.53 0.62
CA LYS A 72 17.87 30.19 0.97
C LYS A 72 18.02 28.70 1.27
N ILE A 73 19.04 28.08 0.70
CA ILE A 73 19.40 26.70 1.02
C ILE A 73 20.37 26.68 2.21
N PHE A 74 20.03 25.87 3.20
CA PHE A 74 20.87 25.64 4.38
C PHE A 74 21.60 24.31 4.29
N ARG A 75 22.86 24.33 4.72
CA ARG A 75 23.69 23.15 4.95
C ARG A 75 23.83 22.93 6.45
N PHE A 76 23.65 21.69 6.88
CA PHE A 76 23.78 21.29 8.28
C PHE A 76 24.95 20.34 8.45
N TYR A 77 25.72 20.54 9.52
CA TYR A 77 26.83 19.70 9.94
C TYR A 77 26.44 18.97 11.22
N ILE A 78 26.42 17.64 11.18
CA ILE A 78 26.23 16.78 12.35
C ILE A 78 27.50 15.96 12.57
N LYS A 79 27.84 15.67 13.83
CA LYS A 79 28.89 14.72 14.18
C LYS A 79 28.31 13.34 14.45
N CYS A 80 28.92 12.31 13.87
CA CYS A 80 28.56 10.93 14.17
C CYS A 80 28.86 10.59 15.64
N THR A 81 28.01 9.80 16.29
CA THR A 81 28.17 9.47 17.73
C THR A 81 29.35 8.55 18.02
N LEU A 82 29.77 7.72 17.06
CA LEU A 82 30.91 6.80 17.23
C LEU A 82 32.24 7.41 16.78
N CYS A 83 32.38 7.71 15.49
CA CYS A 83 33.66 8.17 14.92
C CYS A 83 33.88 9.69 14.96
N SER A 84 32.91 10.48 15.44
CA SER A 84 32.94 11.95 15.42
C SER A 84 33.16 12.58 14.04
N ALA A 85 33.05 11.82 12.95
CA ALA A 85 33.12 12.31 11.59
C ALA A 85 31.96 13.28 11.31
N GLU A 86 32.25 14.32 10.52
CA GLU A 86 31.26 15.32 10.15
C GLU A 86 30.45 14.83 8.94
N ILE A 87 29.13 14.82 9.11
CA ILE A 87 28.14 14.48 8.10
C ILE A 87 27.44 15.76 7.67
N THR A 88 27.33 15.99 6.37
CA THR A 88 26.68 17.17 5.80
C THR A 88 25.46 16.81 4.98
N PHE A 89 24.40 17.59 5.16
CA PHE A 89 23.20 17.52 4.34
C PHE A 89 22.64 18.92 4.08
N LYS A 90 22.06 19.08 2.90
CA LYS A 90 21.42 20.30 2.43
C LYS A 90 19.90 20.19 2.52
N THR A 91 19.24 21.33 2.42
CA THR A 91 17.77 21.44 2.29
C THR A 91 17.41 21.53 0.82
N ASP A 92 16.48 20.69 0.36
CA ASP A 92 16.01 20.68 -1.03
C ASP A 92 14.55 21.17 -1.08
N PRO A 93 14.32 22.49 -1.20
CA PRO A 93 12.98 23.07 -1.19
C PRO A 93 12.10 22.60 -2.36
N LYS A 94 12.68 22.11 -3.46
CA LYS A 94 11.94 21.54 -4.60
C LYS A 94 11.16 20.27 -4.23
N ASN A 95 11.77 19.39 -3.44
CA ASN A 95 11.23 18.06 -3.11
C ASN A 95 10.76 17.97 -1.64
N THR A 96 10.77 19.08 -0.89
CA THR A 96 10.48 19.11 0.55
C THR A 96 11.33 18.14 1.38
N ASP A 97 12.54 17.83 0.91
CA ASP A 97 13.43 16.82 1.50
C ASP A 97 14.85 17.39 1.70
N TYR A 98 15.80 16.56 2.11
CA TYR A 98 17.17 16.97 2.43
C TYR A 98 18.22 16.11 1.71
N SER A 99 19.02 16.64 0.79
CA SER A 99 20.09 15.87 0.14
C SER A 99 21.27 15.61 1.08
N ALA A 100 21.75 14.35 1.13
CA ALA A 100 23.00 14.01 1.82
C ALA A 100 24.20 14.34 0.90
N GLU A 101 25.17 15.12 1.39
CA GLU A 101 26.36 15.49 0.61
C GLU A 101 27.59 14.66 1.02
N HIS A 102 28.05 14.81 2.26
CA HIS A 102 29.28 14.19 2.74
C HIS A 102 29.06 13.36 4.00
N GLY A 103 29.86 12.30 4.16
CA GLY A 103 29.99 11.55 5.41
C GLY A 103 28.91 10.50 5.70
N ALA A 104 27.78 10.51 4.97
CA ALA A 104 26.74 9.50 5.12
C ALA A 104 26.02 9.19 3.81
N SER A 105 25.57 7.95 3.68
CA SER A 105 24.64 7.51 2.65
C SER A 105 23.24 7.39 3.25
N ARG A 106 22.21 7.80 2.51
CA ARG A 106 20.81 7.51 2.86
C ARG A 106 20.56 6.01 2.87
N ASN A 107 19.75 5.54 3.81
CA ASN A 107 19.25 4.17 3.74
C ASN A 107 18.29 4.06 2.54
N PHE A 108 18.38 2.93 1.83
CA PHE A 108 17.56 2.66 0.67
C PHE A 108 16.13 2.33 1.10
N GLU A 109 15.16 3.10 0.58
CA GLU A 109 13.74 2.88 0.77
C GLU A 109 13.15 2.38 -0.56
N PRO A 110 12.77 1.10 -0.69
CA PRO A 110 12.31 0.52 -1.97
C PRO A 110 11.15 1.30 -2.61
N TRP A 111 10.18 1.73 -1.80
CA TRP A 111 9.01 2.51 -2.24
C TRP A 111 9.35 3.88 -2.84
N ARG A 112 10.54 4.43 -2.58
CA ARG A 112 10.97 5.72 -3.14
C ARG A 112 11.50 5.54 -4.56
N GLU A 113 12.20 4.45 -4.82
CA GLU A 113 12.67 4.13 -6.18
C GLU A 113 11.52 3.63 -7.06
N GLU A 114 10.61 2.82 -6.52
CA GLU A 114 9.40 2.41 -7.25
C GLU A 114 8.62 3.61 -7.78
N LYS A 115 8.45 4.66 -6.97
CA LYS A 115 7.78 5.90 -7.41
C LYS A 115 8.56 6.66 -8.46
N ALA A 116 9.89 6.75 -8.33
CA ALA A 116 10.71 7.44 -9.31
C ALA A 116 10.71 6.70 -10.66
N VAL A 117 10.83 5.38 -10.63
CA VAL A 117 10.77 4.52 -11.81
C VAL A 117 9.37 4.56 -12.43
N GLU A 118 8.30 4.51 -11.64
CA GLU A 118 6.94 4.59 -12.16
C GLU A 118 6.65 5.96 -12.79
N GLU A 119 7.14 7.06 -12.20
CA GLU A 119 7.03 8.40 -12.79
C GLU A 119 7.82 8.51 -14.09
N GLU A 120 9.03 7.96 -14.16
CA GLU A 120 9.84 7.90 -15.38
C GLU A 120 9.16 7.03 -16.46
N ASP A 121 8.62 5.87 -16.10
CA ASP A 121 7.89 4.98 -16.99
C ASP A 121 6.58 5.61 -17.49
N ARG A 122 5.90 6.39 -16.65
CA ARG A 122 4.70 7.15 -17.06
C ARG A 122 5.06 8.29 -18.00
N LEU A 123 6.12 9.06 -17.69
CA LEU A 123 6.58 10.15 -18.54
C LEU A 123 7.02 9.64 -19.91
N THR A 124 7.81 8.56 -19.96
CA THR A 124 8.25 7.95 -21.21
C THR A 124 7.07 7.44 -22.03
N LYS A 125 6.06 6.80 -21.41
CA LYS A 125 4.81 6.43 -22.11
C LYS A 125 4.09 7.64 -22.70
N LEU A 126 3.93 8.71 -21.92
CA LEU A 126 3.27 9.94 -22.40
C LEU A 126 4.05 10.61 -23.54
N GLU A 127 5.39 10.69 -23.43
CA GLU A 127 6.25 11.23 -24.49
C GLU A 127 6.18 10.39 -25.77
N GLU A 128 6.10 9.06 -25.65
CA GLU A 128 5.95 8.15 -26.79
C GLU A 128 4.56 8.27 -27.45
N GLU A 129 3.51 8.52 -26.67
CA GLU A 129 2.14 8.74 -27.15
C GLU A 129 1.97 10.11 -27.80
N GLU A 130 2.59 11.15 -27.25
CA GLU A 130 2.59 12.50 -27.84
C GLU A 130 3.39 12.56 -29.14
N ASN A 131 4.51 11.83 -29.21
CA ASN A 131 5.33 11.78 -30.42
C ASN A 131 4.74 10.89 -31.53
N ASN A 132 3.82 9.97 -31.22
CA ASN A 132 3.21 9.09 -32.22
C ASN A 132 1.71 8.84 -31.97
N PRO A 133 0.81 9.53 -32.71
CA PRO A 133 -0.63 9.37 -32.53
C PRO A 133 -1.15 7.97 -32.90
N MET A 134 -0.45 7.22 -33.76
CA MET A 134 -0.79 5.82 -34.06
C MET A 134 -0.52 4.91 -32.85
N LYS A 135 0.58 5.13 -32.13
CA LYS A 135 0.93 4.37 -30.92
C LYS A 135 -0.07 4.62 -29.79
N ALA A 136 -0.54 5.86 -29.63
CA ALA A 136 -1.59 6.19 -28.68
C ALA A 136 -2.92 5.48 -29.02
N LEU A 137 -3.25 5.37 -30.32
CA LEU A 137 -4.42 4.63 -30.76
C LEU A 137 -4.27 3.12 -30.50
N GLU A 138 -3.09 2.56 -30.78
CA GLU A 138 -2.76 1.16 -30.50
C GLU A 138 -2.89 0.85 -29.00
N ASN A 139 -2.29 1.67 -28.13
CA ASN A 139 -2.38 1.52 -26.67
C ASN A 139 -3.83 1.52 -26.18
N ARG A 140 -4.66 2.48 -26.64
CA ARG A 140 -6.09 2.52 -26.31
C ARG A 140 -6.81 1.25 -26.76
N THR A 141 -6.54 0.76 -27.96
CA THR A 141 -7.16 -0.49 -28.44
C THR A 141 -6.68 -1.72 -27.66
N THR A 142 -5.42 -1.77 -27.25
CA THR A 142 -4.90 -2.88 -26.42
C THR A 142 -5.47 -2.84 -25.02
N ASP A 143 -5.64 -1.65 -24.43
CA ASP A 143 -6.20 -1.49 -23.10
C ASP A 143 -7.69 -1.84 -23.10
N SER A 144 -8.46 -1.37 -24.09
CA SER A 144 -9.86 -1.80 -24.24
C SER A 144 -10.00 -3.31 -24.47
N LYS A 145 -9.08 -3.95 -25.21
CA LYS A 145 -9.06 -5.41 -25.36
C LYS A 145 -8.79 -6.11 -24.03
N ARG A 146 -7.78 -5.66 -23.27
CA ARG A 146 -7.47 -6.20 -21.94
C ARG A 146 -8.66 -6.05 -20.98
N GLU A 147 -9.34 -4.90 -21.00
CA GLU A 147 -10.53 -4.68 -20.20
C GLU A 147 -11.67 -5.64 -20.57
N MET A 148 -11.90 -5.88 -21.87
CA MET A 148 -12.88 -6.87 -22.34
C MET A 148 -12.51 -8.29 -21.90
N ASP A 149 -11.24 -8.69 -22.08
CA ASP A 149 -10.75 -10.02 -21.70
C ASP A 149 -10.87 -10.25 -20.19
N ILE A 150 -10.59 -9.22 -19.38
CA ILE A 150 -10.76 -9.26 -17.92
C ILE A 150 -12.24 -9.40 -17.55
N LEU A 151 -13.14 -8.68 -18.23
CA LEU A 151 -14.58 -8.79 -17.97
C LEU A 151 -15.14 -10.17 -18.34
N ASP A 152 -14.70 -10.74 -19.46
CA ASP A 152 -15.08 -12.07 -19.91
C ASP A 152 -14.57 -13.14 -18.93
N ALA A 153 -13.29 -13.07 -18.53
CA ALA A 153 -12.72 -13.96 -17.53
C ALA A 153 -13.46 -13.89 -16.18
N LEU A 154 -13.88 -12.68 -15.76
CA LEU A 154 -14.69 -12.51 -14.54
C LEU A 154 -16.09 -13.10 -14.69
N GLN A 155 -16.71 -13.00 -15.88
CA GLN A 155 -18.00 -13.63 -16.17
C GLN A 155 -17.89 -15.15 -16.15
N ASP A 156 -16.82 -15.71 -16.72
CA ASP A 156 -16.53 -17.14 -16.70
C ASP A 156 -16.32 -17.68 -15.28
N ILE A 157 -15.58 -16.94 -14.44
CA ILE A 157 -15.40 -17.31 -13.04
C ILE A 157 -16.75 -17.26 -12.30
N ARG A 158 -17.57 -16.22 -12.52
CA ARG A 158 -18.91 -16.14 -11.91
C ARG A 158 -19.84 -17.25 -12.40
N ALA A 159 -19.82 -17.59 -13.69
CA ALA A 159 -20.64 -18.65 -14.26
C ALA A 159 -20.18 -20.04 -13.81
N ARG A 160 -18.88 -20.25 -13.66
CA ARG A 160 -18.30 -21.47 -13.07
C ARG A 160 -18.71 -21.58 -11.60
N ASN A 161 -18.55 -20.53 -10.81
CA ASN A 161 -18.92 -20.52 -9.40
C ASN A 161 -20.43 -20.72 -9.20
N ALA A 162 -21.28 -20.09 -10.01
CA ALA A 162 -22.73 -20.30 -9.98
C ALA A 162 -23.14 -21.72 -10.40
N ARG A 163 -22.40 -22.34 -11.33
CA ARG A 163 -22.59 -23.77 -11.64
C ARG A 163 -22.16 -24.64 -10.47
N ASN A 164 -21.00 -24.37 -9.88
CA ASN A 164 -20.50 -25.11 -8.73
C ASN A 164 -21.40 -24.96 -7.50
N GLU A 165 -22.05 -23.82 -7.30
CA GLU A 165 -23.04 -23.60 -6.23
C GLU A 165 -24.34 -24.37 -6.48
N ARG A 166 -24.82 -24.42 -7.73
CA ARG A 166 -25.98 -25.25 -8.12
C ARG A 166 -25.68 -26.75 -8.02
N VAL A 167 -24.47 -27.18 -8.36
CA VAL A 167 -24.00 -28.57 -8.19
C VAL A 167 -23.62 -28.85 -6.72
N GLY A 168 -23.28 -27.83 -5.94
CA GLY A 168 -23.06 -27.91 -4.50
C GLY A 168 -24.36 -28.12 -3.70
N GLN A 169 -25.54 -27.88 -4.30
CA GLN A 169 -26.83 -28.35 -3.77
C GLN A 169 -27.14 -29.81 -4.12
N SER A 170 -26.28 -30.47 -4.93
CA SER A 170 -26.36 -31.89 -5.26
C SER A 170 -25.24 -32.69 -4.61
N VAL A 171 -24.95 -32.42 -3.32
CA VAL A 171 -24.11 -33.28 -2.48
C VAL A 171 -24.62 -34.74 -2.55
N ASP A 172 -25.93 -34.91 -2.76
CA ASP A 172 -26.62 -36.20 -2.90
C ASP A 172 -26.51 -36.86 -4.30
N LEU A 173 -25.91 -36.20 -5.31
CA LEU A 173 -25.75 -36.76 -6.67
C LEU A 173 -24.30 -37.15 -6.97
N LEU A 174 -23.31 -36.45 -6.40
CA LEU A 174 -21.91 -36.85 -6.52
C LEU A 174 -21.60 -38.09 -5.67
N GLU A 175 -22.28 -38.24 -4.53
CA GLU A 175 -22.27 -39.44 -3.70
C GLU A 175 -22.96 -40.64 -4.40
N LYS A 176 -24.05 -40.40 -5.14
CA LYS A 176 -24.77 -41.46 -5.89
C LYS A 176 -24.05 -41.91 -7.17
N ILE A 177 -23.44 -40.99 -7.92
CA ILE A 177 -22.67 -41.34 -9.12
C ILE A 177 -21.35 -42.03 -8.74
N GLY A 178 -20.73 -41.66 -7.62
CA GLY A 178 -19.56 -42.37 -7.08
C GLY A 178 -19.86 -43.78 -6.55
N LEU A 179 -21.11 -44.06 -6.16
CA LEU A 179 -21.56 -45.37 -5.65
C LEU A 179 -22.18 -46.28 -6.72
N GLU A 180 -22.64 -45.76 -7.86
CA GLU A 180 -23.28 -46.57 -8.91
C GLU A 180 -22.32 -47.02 -10.02
N ASP A 181 -21.20 -46.32 -10.28
CA ASP A 181 -20.26 -46.69 -11.34
C ASP A 181 -19.17 -47.70 -10.89
N ILE A 182 -19.14 -48.10 -9.62
CA ILE A 182 -18.18 -49.10 -9.07
C ILE A 182 -18.89 -50.10 -8.13
N ARG A 183 -19.94 -50.73 -8.63
CA ARG A 183 -20.39 -52.03 -8.09
C ARG A 183 -20.36 -53.03 -9.23
N THR A 184 -19.18 -53.58 -9.49
CA THR A 184 -19.06 -54.75 -10.38
C THR A 184 -19.60 -55.98 -9.64
N GLU A 185 -20.12 -56.96 -10.37
CA GLU A 185 -20.62 -58.23 -9.81
C GLU A 185 -19.57 -58.95 -8.94
N GLU A 186 -18.29 -58.60 -9.13
CA GLU A 186 -17.12 -59.07 -8.38
C GLU A 186 -17.09 -58.57 -6.91
N ASP A 187 -17.53 -57.35 -6.63
CA ASP A 187 -17.59 -56.81 -5.26
C ASP A 187 -18.72 -57.44 -4.43
N ASP A 188 -19.85 -57.77 -5.08
CA ASP A 188 -20.95 -58.53 -4.46
C ASP A 188 -20.62 -60.02 -4.29
N GLN A 189 -19.63 -60.55 -5.04
CA GLN A 189 -19.08 -61.90 -4.85
C GLN A 189 -18.10 -61.95 -3.68
N LYS A 190 -17.17 -61.00 -3.61
CA LYS A 190 -16.23 -60.88 -2.47
C LYS A 190 -16.94 -60.75 -1.13
N ARG A 191 -17.99 -59.94 -1.03
CA ARG A 191 -18.75 -59.83 0.23
C ARG A 191 -19.40 -61.14 0.67
N ARG A 192 -19.87 -61.96 -0.28
CA ARG A 192 -20.44 -63.29 0.04
C ARG A 192 -19.36 -64.28 0.48
N GLU A 193 -18.18 -64.22 -0.13
CA GLU A 193 -17.02 -65.03 0.27
C GLU A 193 -16.50 -64.61 1.66
N GLU A 194 -16.47 -63.31 1.94
CA GLU A 194 -16.11 -62.75 3.26
C GLU A 194 -17.14 -63.16 4.34
N ASP A 195 -18.44 -63.11 4.06
CA ASP A 195 -19.49 -63.57 4.98
C ASP A 195 -19.40 -65.10 5.26
N GLU A 196 -19.03 -65.91 4.25
CA GLU A 196 -18.80 -67.35 4.38
C GLU A 196 -17.53 -67.67 5.19
N ASP A 197 -16.45 -66.91 4.97
CA ASP A 197 -15.19 -67.02 5.70
C ASP A 197 -15.34 -66.56 7.16
N GLU A 198 -16.07 -65.48 7.43
CA GLU A 198 -16.40 -65.03 8.78
C GLU A 198 -17.23 -66.08 9.54
N ALA A 199 -18.18 -66.73 8.86
CA ALA A 199 -18.96 -67.82 9.44
C ALA A 199 -18.08 -69.02 9.80
N LEU A 200 -17.12 -69.37 8.93
CA LEU A 200 -16.12 -70.41 9.14
C LEU A 200 -15.18 -70.10 10.32
N VAL A 201 -14.68 -68.85 10.40
CA VAL A 201 -13.86 -68.36 11.53
C VAL A 201 -14.65 -68.45 12.83
N ARG A 202 -15.93 -68.06 12.83
CA ARG A 202 -16.82 -68.15 13.99
C ARG A 202 -17.05 -69.61 14.42
N GLU A 203 -17.14 -70.53 13.47
CA GLU A 203 -17.29 -71.97 13.75
C GLU A 203 -16.00 -72.59 14.30
N VAL A 204 -14.83 -72.22 13.76
CA VAL A 204 -13.51 -72.70 14.19
C VAL A 204 -13.14 -72.16 15.58
N PHE A 205 -13.40 -70.87 15.86
CA PHE A 205 -13.18 -70.30 17.19
C PHE A 205 -14.15 -70.83 18.25
N SER A 206 -15.36 -71.28 17.87
CA SER A 206 -16.29 -71.95 18.80
C SER A 206 -15.84 -73.38 19.17
N LYS A 207 -15.04 -74.04 18.32
CA LYS A 207 -14.50 -75.39 18.53
C LYS A 207 -13.16 -75.42 19.28
N ILE A 208 -12.53 -74.27 19.49
CA ILE A 208 -11.32 -74.13 20.32
C ILE A 208 -11.76 -73.60 21.69
N SER A 209 -12.35 -74.49 22.49
CA SER A 209 -12.59 -74.24 23.92
C SER A 209 -12.19 -75.44 24.78
N ALA A 210 -11.37 -75.14 25.81
CA ALA A 210 -10.89 -75.92 26.97
C ALA A 210 -9.51 -76.64 26.84
N PRO A 211 -8.70 -76.77 27.94
CA PRO A 211 -9.13 -76.80 29.35
C PRO A 211 -8.28 -76.07 30.45
N THR A 212 -9.03 -75.50 31.42
CA THR A 212 -8.96 -75.70 32.89
C THR A 212 -7.76 -75.27 33.75
N ALA A 213 -8.01 -74.31 34.66
CA ALA A 213 -7.76 -74.47 36.11
C ALA A 213 -8.61 -73.47 36.94
N GLY A 214 -9.61 -73.97 37.68
CA GLY A 214 -10.28 -73.26 38.79
C GLY A 214 -9.55 -73.50 40.13
N PRO A 215 -10.19 -73.45 41.32
CA PRO A 215 -11.58 -73.05 41.62
C PRO A 215 -11.74 -72.24 42.94
N SER A 216 -13.01 -72.10 43.38
CA SER A 216 -13.54 -71.80 44.73
C SER A 216 -14.00 -70.35 44.96
N ARG A 217 -15.13 -70.05 45.63
CA ARG A 217 -16.32 -70.79 46.08
C ARG A 217 -17.33 -69.72 46.54
N SER A 218 -18.53 -69.82 45.98
CA SER A 218 -19.90 -69.42 46.36
C SER A 218 -20.19 -69.03 47.85
N PRO A 219 -21.44 -68.61 48.22
CA PRO A 219 -22.45 -67.75 47.55
C PRO A 219 -23.25 -66.83 48.54
N VAL A 220 -24.37 -66.22 48.06
CA VAL A 220 -25.62 -65.79 48.77
C VAL A 220 -25.64 -64.35 49.29
N THR A 221 -26.63 -63.44 49.09
CA THR A 221 -27.93 -63.27 48.37
C THR A 221 -28.32 -61.77 48.62
N VAL A 222 -29.09 -61.01 47.82
CA VAL A 222 -30.57 -60.90 47.72
C VAL A 222 -30.86 -59.58 46.93
N GLU A 223 -31.70 -59.68 45.90
CA GLU A 223 -32.70 -58.74 45.31
C GLU A 223 -32.42 -57.23 45.05
N GLY A 224 -32.84 -56.76 43.86
CA GLY A 224 -33.21 -55.36 43.62
C GLY A 224 -32.87 -54.83 42.22
N ASP A 225 -33.90 -54.54 41.43
CA ASP A 225 -33.91 -54.08 40.04
C ASP A 225 -33.07 -52.81 39.75
N ASP A 226 -32.35 -52.78 38.61
CA ASP A 226 -32.58 -51.88 37.46
C ASP A 226 -31.44 -52.04 36.43
N ALA A 227 -31.79 -51.96 35.15
CA ALA A 227 -30.96 -52.36 34.02
C ALA A 227 -30.15 -51.18 33.43
N SER A 228 -28.83 -51.29 33.44
CA SER A 228 -27.92 -50.57 32.54
C SER A 228 -26.66 -51.42 32.30
N PRO A 229 -26.28 -51.75 31.05
CA PRO A 229 -25.13 -52.62 30.79
C PRO A 229 -23.78 -51.89 31.00
N PRO A 230 -22.77 -52.56 31.58
CA PRO A 230 -21.50 -51.97 32.00
C PRO A 230 -20.44 -51.93 30.87
N ALA A 231 -19.57 -50.91 30.94
CA ALA A 231 -18.38 -50.74 30.12
C ALA A 231 -17.29 -51.80 30.40
N PRO A 232 -16.48 -52.20 29.40
CA PRO A 232 -15.39 -53.18 29.59
C PRO A 232 -14.18 -52.56 30.30
N SER A 233 -13.65 -53.29 31.28
CA SER A 233 -12.51 -52.94 32.13
C SER A 233 -11.16 -53.08 31.40
N ILE A 234 -10.39 -52.00 31.37
CA ILE A 234 -9.00 -51.95 30.90
C ILE A 234 -8.06 -52.62 31.91
N VAL A 235 -7.29 -53.60 31.44
CA VAL A 235 -6.23 -54.28 32.20
C VAL A 235 -4.95 -53.45 32.12
N THR A 236 -4.66 -52.67 33.15
CA THR A 236 -3.40 -51.90 33.25
C THR A 236 -2.26 -52.79 33.78
N VAL A 237 -1.25 -53.07 32.96
CA VAL A 237 0.02 -53.65 33.41
C VAL A 237 0.98 -52.52 33.79
N LYS A 238 1.14 -52.28 35.10
CA LYS A 238 2.17 -51.40 35.67
C LYS A 238 3.56 -52.04 35.53
N ARG A 239 4.48 -51.39 34.79
CA ARG A 239 5.92 -51.57 34.98
C ARG A 239 6.53 -50.27 35.52
N LYS A 240 7.35 -50.40 36.56
CA LYS A 240 8.06 -49.31 37.24
C LYS A 240 9.14 -48.75 36.30
N ALA A 241 9.16 -47.44 36.13
CA ALA A 241 10.25 -46.72 35.49
C ALA A 241 11.37 -46.49 36.52
N ASP A 242 12.60 -46.89 36.18
CA ASP A 242 13.80 -46.47 36.90
C ASP A 242 14.33 -45.20 36.22
N ASP A 243 14.46 -44.12 37.00
CA ASP A 243 14.95 -42.80 36.55
C ASP A 243 16.47 -42.84 36.32
N LEU A 244 16.89 -43.11 35.08
CA LEU A 244 18.23 -42.78 34.56
C LEU A 244 18.09 -42.31 33.10
N GLU A 245 18.12 -40.99 32.89
CA GLU A 245 18.13 -40.40 31.54
C GLU A 245 19.45 -40.74 30.82
N HIS A 246 19.37 -41.47 29.71
CA HIS A 246 20.53 -41.77 28.88
C HIS A 246 20.81 -40.63 27.89
N ASP A 247 22.05 -40.14 27.93
CA ASP A 247 22.54 -38.99 27.17
C ASP A 247 22.41 -39.22 25.65
N LEU A 248 21.86 -38.25 24.91
CA LEU A 248 21.42 -38.36 23.50
C LEU A 248 22.50 -38.82 22.50
N ARG A 249 23.77 -38.75 22.89
CA ARG A 249 24.87 -39.28 22.09
C ARG A 249 24.92 -40.81 22.08
N SER A 250 24.37 -41.51 23.08
CA SER A 250 24.45 -42.97 23.22
C SER A 250 23.49 -43.74 22.32
N LEU A 251 22.51 -43.05 21.72
CA LEU A 251 21.48 -43.64 20.87
C LEU A 251 21.77 -43.50 19.37
N LEU A 252 22.94 -42.95 19.02
CA LEU A 252 23.35 -42.69 17.64
C LEU A 252 24.38 -43.72 17.15
N PRO A 253 24.22 -44.28 15.93
CA PRO A 253 25.21 -45.17 15.32
C PRO A 253 26.57 -44.51 15.15
N GLU A 254 27.64 -45.29 15.25
CA GLU A 254 29.03 -44.80 15.37
C GLU A 254 29.47 -43.93 14.17
N SER A 255 28.92 -44.17 12.98
CA SER A 255 29.16 -43.37 11.77
C SER A 255 28.66 -41.92 11.91
N THR A 256 27.55 -41.70 12.61
CA THR A 256 26.93 -40.38 12.77
C THR A 256 27.60 -39.54 13.85
N ARG A 257 28.21 -40.17 14.87
CA ARG A 257 29.02 -39.49 15.90
C ARG A 257 30.25 -38.80 15.32
N VAL A 258 30.88 -39.38 14.29
CA VAL A 258 32.12 -38.87 13.67
C VAL A 258 31.86 -37.65 12.77
N MET A 259 30.67 -37.54 12.19
CA MET A 259 30.31 -36.40 11.32
C MET A 259 30.01 -35.13 12.11
N ILE A 260 29.50 -35.26 13.34
CA ILE A 260 29.13 -34.12 14.19
C ILE A 260 30.37 -33.49 14.87
N SER A 261 31.45 -34.27 15.11
CA SER A 261 32.68 -33.75 15.73
C SER A 261 33.63 -33.06 14.75
N SER A 262 33.48 -33.29 13.44
CA SER A 262 34.38 -32.78 12.39
C SER A 262 33.99 -31.42 11.80
N THR A 263 32.82 -30.88 12.14
CA THR A 263 32.33 -29.59 11.60
C THR A 263 32.54 -28.43 12.58
N THR A 264 33.78 -28.08 12.85
CA THR A 264 34.15 -26.79 13.49
C THR A 264 35.43 -26.19 12.88
N MET A 265 35.40 -25.78 11.60
CA MET A 265 36.43 -24.90 11.04
C MET A 265 35.85 -23.89 10.02
N SER A 266 35.92 -22.61 10.43
CA SER A 266 35.84 -21.32 9.72
C SER A 266 35.85 -21.28 8.17
N MET A 267 34.88 -20.57 7.57
CA MET A 267 35.04 -19.91 6.26
C MET A 267 34.33 -18.53 6.22
N GLN A 268 35.09 -17.51 5.79
CA GLN A 268 34.64 -16.12 5.59
C GLN A 268 34.00 -15.91 4.20
N PRO A 269 33.06 -14.95 4.03
CA PRO A 269 32.41 -14.71 2.74
C PRO A 269 33.21 -13.76 1.81
N PRO A 270 33.22 -14.00 0.47
CA PRO A 270 33.97 -13.19 -0.49
C PRO A 270 33.26 -11.89 -0.91
N LYS A 271 34.08 -10.84 -1.13
CA LYS A 271 33.70 -9.48 -1.55
C LYS A 271 33.32 -9.42 -3.04
N LYS A 272 32.15 -8.86 -3.37
CA LYS A 272 31.75 -8.50 -4.75
C LYS A 272 32.28 -7.12 -5.16
N LYS A 273 32.84 -7.02 -6.38
CA LYS A 273 33.30 -5.77 -7.03
C LYS A 273 32.15 -5.13 -7.83
N LYS A 274 32.00 -3.80 -7.75
CA LYS A 274 31.10 -2.99 -8.60
C LYS A 274 31.84 -2.50 -9.85
N PRO A 275 31.21 -2.43 -11.04
CA PRO A 275 31.76 -1.69 -12.17
C PRO A 275 31.29 -0.22 -12.20
N ASN A 276 32.22 0.64 -12.64
CA ASN A 276 32.08 2.08 -12.84
C ASN A 276 31.22 2.39 -14.09
N ALA A 277 30.28 3.32 -13.96
CA ALA A 277 29.67 4.01 -15.09
C ALA A 277 29.78 5.53 -14.85
N SER A 278 30.81 6.13 -15.42
CA SER A 278 30.95 7.57 -15.51
C SER A 278 31.44 7.92 -16.92
N LYS A 279 30.75 8.89 -17.53
CA LYS A 279 30.96 9.51 -18.85
C LYS A 279 30.24 8.84 -20.02
N SER A 280 29.04 9.33 -20.29
CA SER A 280 28.76 10.16 -21.46
C SER A 280 27.31 10.62 -21.36
N LEU A 281 27.02 11.80 -21.92
CA LEU A 281 25.72 12.37 -22.30
C LEU A 281 25.69 13.85 -21.93
N GLY A 282 26.21 14.66 -22.86
CA GLY A 282 25.85 16.05 -22.98
C GLY A 282 24.81 16.18 -24.09
N ILE A 283 23.67 16.83 -23.82
CA ILE A 283 22.79 17.49 -24.79
C ILE A 283 22.17 18.73 -24.09
N LYS A 284 21.96 19.77 -24.89
CA LYS A 284 21.71 21.18 -24.54
C LYS A 284 20.23 21.47 -24.24
N LEU A 285 19.97 22.39 -23.31
CA LEU A 285 18.65 22.99 -23.04
C LEU A 285 18.17 23.89 -24.19
N VAL A 286 16.90 23.75 -24.58
CA VAL A 286 16.10 24.76 -25.30
C VAL A 286 14.72 24.93 -24.62
N LYS A 287 14.18 26.15 -24.73
CA LYS A 287 13.10 26.82 -24.00
C LYS A 287 11.67 26.28 -24.18
N LYS A 288 10.85 26.52 -23.12
CA LYS A 288 9.36 26.65 -23.01
C LYS A 288 8.68 27.40 -24.19
N PRO A 289 7.32 27.41 -24.42
CA PRO A 289 6.26 27.45 -23.38
C PRO A 289 4.80 26.97 -23.72
N LYS A 290 3.92 27.08 -22.69
CA LYS A 290 2.48 27.50 -22.65
C LYS A 290 1.40 26.48 -22.24
N ALA A 291 0.38 27.07 -21.60
CA ALA A 291 -0.68 26.50 -20.79
C ALA A 291 -1.92 26.07 -21.59
N ALA A 292 -2.70 25.13 -21.03
CA ALA A 292 -4.05 24.84 -21.48
C ALA A 292 -5.01 24.62 -20.29
N LYS A 293 -6.21 25.18 -20.46
CA LYS A 293 -7.38 25.24 -19.55
C LYS A 293 -7.98 23.86 -19.25
N VAL A 294 -8.49 23.68 -18.04
CA VAL A 294 -9.47 22.63 -17.68
C VAL A 294 -10.86 23.27 -17.61
N PRO A 295 -11.91 22.67 -18.21
CA PRO A 295 -13.28 23.16 -18.13
C PRO A 295 -14.04 22.63 -16.90
N VAL A 296 -14.98 23.45 -16.44
CA VAL A 296 -15.93 23.24 -15.34
C VAL A 296 -17.12 22.38 -15.82
N PRO A 297 -17.67 21.46 -15.01
CA PRO A 297 -19.01 20.91 -15.25
C PRO A 297 -20.10 21.66 -14.48
N SER A 298 -21.20 21.96 -15.17
CA SER A 298 -22.45 22.52 -14.65
C SER A 298 -23.33 21.45 -13.97
N PRO A 299 -24.16 21.80 -12.96
CA PRO A 299 -25.05 20.87 -12.29
C PRO A 299 -26.45 20.83 -12.94
N SER A 300 -27.05 19.65 -13.02
CA SER A 300 -28.47 19.49 -13.34
C SER A 300 -29.13 18.40 -12.51
N SER A 301 -30.38 18.70 -12.17
CA SER A 301 -31.45 17.90 -11.56
C SER A 301 -31.37 17.56 -10.07
N LEU A 302 -32.09 18.41 -9.34
CA LEU A 302 -32.90 18.15 -8.16
C LEU A 302 -33.44 16.72 -8.06
N ASN A 303 -33.41 16.14 -6.86
CA ASN A 303 -34.52 15.32 -6.40
C ASN A 303 -34.77 15.46 -4.90
N VAL A 304 -36.06 15.58 -4.62
CA VAL A 304 -36.75 15.86 -3.37
C VAL A 304 -36.74 14.62 -2.48
N LEU A 305 -36.47 14.77 -1.17
CA LEU A 305 -37.00 13.85 -0.15
C LEU A 305 -37.10 14.54 1.24
N SER A 306 -38.36 14.73 1.62
CA SER A 306 -39.00 14.64 2.93
C SER A 306 -38.45 15.33 4.18
N SER A 307 -39.35 16.17 4.69
CA SER A 307 -39.47 16.76 6.03
C SER A 307 -39.28 15.73 7.16
N ALA A 308 -38.37 16.01 8.11
CA ALA A 308 -38.50 15.79 9.56
C ALA A 308 -37.14 15.92 10.28
N HIS A 309 -36.69 17.14 10.55
CA HIS A 309 -35.86 17.43 11.74
C HIS A 309 -35.89 18.94 12.04
N LEU A 310 -37.01 19.36 12.62
CA LEU A 310 -37.16 20.62 13.33
C LEU A 310 -37.17 20.27 14.82
N LEU A 311 -36.07 20.58 15.51
CA LEU A 311 -36.01 21.03 16.91
C LEU A 311 -34.60 20.83 17.47
N ALA A 312 -33.70 21.78 17.17
CA ALA A 312 -32.67 22.29 18.07
C ALA A 312 -31.71 23.16 17.26
N PHE A 313 -31.96 24.46 17.18
CA PHE A 313 -30.95 25.52 17.12
C PHE A 313 -31.72 26.86 17.12
N ALA A 314 -32.13 27.26 18.32
CA ALA A 314 -32.46 28.65 18.58
C ALA A 314 -31.14 29.40 18.85
N MET A 315 -31.08 30.66 18.42
CA MET A 315 -29.94 31.61 18.46
C MET A 315 -29.08 31.67 17.19
N ASP A 316 -29.57 32.37 16.16
CA ASP A 316 -29.15 33.76 15.93
C ASP A 316 -30.13 34.47 14.96
N SER A 317 -30.39 35.73 15.22
CA SER A 317 -31.47 36.52 14.66
C SER A 317 -30.98 37.48 13.58
N SER A 318 -31.20 37.15 12.31
CA SER A 318 -31.46 38.07 11.19
C SER A 318 -31.50 37.28 9.87
N ARG A 319 -32.58 36.52 9.67
CA ARG A 319 -32.87 35.91 8.37
C ARG A 319 -33.37 37.02 7.45
N GLU A 320 -32.51 37.57 6.62
CA GLU A 320 -32.88 38.60 5.64
C GLU A 320 -33.97 38.07 4.69
N ASP A 321 -35.09 38.79 4.60
CA ASP A 321 -36.33 38.38 3.93
C ASP A 321 -36.29 38.38 2.39
N PHE A 322 -35.14 38.68 1.76
CA PHE A 322 -35.00 38.65 0.31
C PHE A 322 -33.68 37.99 -0.15
N PRO A 323 -33.71 37.05 -1.11
CA PRO A 323 -32.49 36.46 -1.66
C PRO A 323 -31.70 37.53 -2.45
N ARG A 324 -30.59 37.99 -1.87
CA ARG A 324 -29.63 38.88 -2.55
C ARG A 324 -28.67 38.08 -3.43
N VAL A 325 -28.15 38.71 -4.49
CA VAL A 325 -27.16 38.07 -5.37
C VAL A 325 -25.81 38.08 -4.65
N SER A 326 -25.26 36.90 -4.35
CA SER A 326 -23.92 36.76 -3.76
C SER A 326 -22.85 36.68 -4.84
N ILE A 327 -21.80 37.49 -4.67
CA ILE A 327 -20.61 37.52 -5.52
C ILE A 327 -19.40 37.28 -4.63
N ASP A 328 -18.62 36.27 -5.01
CA ASP A 328 -17.55 35.75 -4.16
C ASP A 328 -16.42 36.77 -3.94
N THR A 329 -16.07 37.57 -4.97
CA THR A 329 -14.98 38.55 -4.86
C THR A 329 -15.35 39.93 -5.41
N GLN A 330 -14.73 40.97 -4.85
CA GLN A 330 -14.84 42.34 -5.39
C GLN A 330 -14.28 42.45 -6.82
N GLN A 331 -13.29 41.62 -7.16
CA GLN A 331 -12.73 41.53 -8.50
C GLN A 331 -13.76 40.99 -9.50
N ASP A 332 -14.59 40.03 -9.10
CA ASP A 332 -15.63 39.49 -9.97
C ASP A 332 -16.75 40.51 -10.21
N TRP A 333 -17.08 41.32 -9.21
CA TRP A 333 -17.98 42.46 -9.40
C TRP A 333 -17.43 43.48 -10.41
N GLN A 334 -16.14 43.81 -10.31
CA GLN A 334 -15.45 44.67 -11.28
C GLN A 334 -15.42 44.03 -12.69
N ARG A 335 -15.13 42.73 -12.79
CA ARG A 335 -15.15 41.99 -14.07
C ARG A 335 -16.54 41.99 -14.71
N ILE A 336 -17.61 41.85 -13.93
CA ILE A 336 -18.99 41.93 -14.44
C ILE A 336 -19.25 43.32 -15.03
N ARG A 337 -18.84 44.38 -14.33
CA ARG A 337 -18.93 45.76 -14.84
C ARG A 337 -18.12 45.95 -16.12
N ASP A 338 -16.89 45.46 -16.16
CA ASP A 338 -16.02 45.58 -17.32
C ASP A 338 -16.58 44.83 -18.53
N ASN A 339 -17.02 43.58 -18.35
CA ASN A 339 -17.63 42.78 -19.41
C ASN A 339 -18.91 43.44 -19.96
N PHE A 340 -19.76 43.97 -19.08
CA PHE A 340 -20.97 44.69 -19.48
C PHE A 340 -20.61 45.96 -20.27
N SER A 341 -19.66 46.75 -19.78
CA SER A 341 -19.22 47.98 -20.46
C SER A 341 -18.64 47.69 -21.84
N GLN A 342 -17.80 46.66 -21.97
CA GLN A 342 -17.21 46.25 -23.24
C GLN A 342 -18.27 45.77 -24.23
N ALA A 343 -19.23 44.97 -23.79
CA ALA A 343 -20.33 44.51 -24.62
C ALA A 343 -21.22 45.68 -25.09
N LEU A 344 -21.51 46.63 -24.21
CA LEU A 344 -22.32 47.81 -24.52
C LEU A 344 -21.58 48.71 -25.51
N TYR A 345 -20.30 48.98 -25.31
CA TYR A 345 -19.49 49.77 -26.26
C TYR A 345 -19.37 49.09 -27.62
N ALA A 346 -19.18 47.77 -27.66
CA ALA A 346 -19.15 47.02 -28.93
C ALA A 346 -20.47 47.17 -29.71
N ARG A 347 -21.62 47.03 -29.02
CA ARG A 347 -22.94 47.25 -29.64
C ARG A 347 -23.17 48.68 -30.08
N LEU A 348 -22.73 49.64 -29.28
CA LEU A 348 -22.83 51.06 -29.60
C LEU A 348 -22.01 51.38 -30.86
N ASP A 349 -20.81 50.82 -30.97
CA ASP A 349 -19.95 50.98 -32.14
C ASP A 349 -20.55 50.34 -33.41
N GLU A 350 -21.15 49.15 -33.29
CA GLU A 350 -21.91 48.52 -34.40
C GLU A 350 -23.06 49.42 -34.88
N HIS A 351 -23.85 49.98 -33.95
CA HIS A 351 -24.99 50.84 -34.28
C HIS A 351 -24.58 52.20 -34.85
N LEU A 352 -23.48 52.79 -34.38
CA LEU A 352 -22.96 54.05 -34.93
C LEU A 352 -22.39 53.85 -36.34
N ALA A 353 -21.77 52.69 -36.60
CA ALA A 353 -21.28 52.34 -37.93
C ALA A 353 -22.42 52.16 -38.95
N LEU A 354 -23.53 51.53 -38.53
CA LEU A 354 -24.71 51.34 -39.40
C LEU A 354 -25.42 52.66 -39.76
N ASN A 355 -25.42 53.63 -38.84
CA ASN A 355 -26.12 54.90 -39.01
C ASN A 355 -25.23 56.06 -39.48
N ASN A 356 -23.94 55.81 -39.78
CA ASN A 356 -22.95 56.82 -40.18
C ASN A 356 -22.80 58.01 -39.20
N LEU A 357 -23.01 57.78 -37.89
CA LEU A 357 -22.96 58.81 -36.83
C LEU A 357 -21.64 58.77 -36.03
N THR A 358 -20.55 58.37 -36.67
CA THR A 358 -19.25 58.13 -36.02
C THR A 358 -18.63 59.40 -35.42
N GLU A 359 -18.98 60.59 -35.93
CA GLU A 359 -18.52 61.89 -35.41
C GLU A 359 -19.03 62.19 -34.00
N HIS A 360 -20.22 61.69 -33.64
CA HIS A 360 -20.83 61.91 -32.33
C HIS A 360 -20.47 60.83 -31.30
N LYS A 361 -19.57 59.90 -31.63
CA LYS A 361 -19.19 58.77 -30.77
C LYS A 361 -18.78 59.20 -29.36
N SER A 362 -18.05 60.31 -29.23
CA SER A 362 -17.60 60.82 -27.91
C SER A 362 -18.76 61.19 -26.98
N VAL A 363 -19.83 61.78 -27.52
CA VAL A 363 -21.03 62.18 -26.75
C VAL A 363 -21.81 60.95 -26.31
N PHE A 364 -21.97 59.97 -27.20
CA PHE A 364 -22.66 58.72 -26.90
C PHE A 364 -21.90 57.86 -25.88
N LEU A 365 -20.57 57.83 -25.92
CA LEU A 365 -19.75 57.14 -24.92
C LEU A 365 -19.90 57.75 -23.52
N LEU A 366 -19.96 59.08 -23.42
CA LEU A 366 -20.16 59.76 -22.14
C LEU A 366 -21.54 59.43 -21.54
N HIS A 367 -22.58 59.45 -22.36
CA HIS A 367 -23.92 59.06 -21.91
C HIS A 367 -23.98 57.57 -21.56
N ALA A 368 -23.35 56.70 -22.35
CA ALA A 368 -23.26 55.26 -22.04
C ALA A 368 -22.59 55.02 -20.70
N GLN A 369 -21.50 55.72 -20.39
CA GLN A 369 -20.83 55.62 -19.09
C GLN A 369 -21.75 56.06 -17.94
N GLN A 370 -22.47 57.18 -18.08
CA GLN A 370 -23.46 57.62 -17.07
C GLN A 370 -24.57 56.59 -16.87
N THR A 371 -25.03 55.93 -17.93
CA THR A 371 -26.06 54.88 -17.82
C THR A 371 -25.54 53.63 -17.12
N ILE A 372 -24.28 53.23 -17.40
CA ILE A 372 -23.62 52.12 -16.72
C ILE A 372 -23.51 52.44 -15.23
N ASP A 373 -23.01 53.63 -14.88
CA ASP A 373 -22.84 54.05 -13.50
C ASP A 373 -24.20 54.05 -12.75
N SER A 374 -25.25 54.61 -13.36
CA SER A 374 -26.60 54.59 -12.78
C SER A 374 -27.17 53.16 -12.60
N MET A 375 -26.88 52.23 -13.52
CA MET A 375 -27.33 50.84 -13.41
C MET A 375 -26.62 50.10 -12.29
N PHE A 376 -25.29 50.24 -12.21
CA PHE A 376 -24.51 49.59 -11.17
C PHE A 376 -24.77 50.20 -9.79
N ASP A 377 -25.06 51.49 -9.70
CA ASP A 377 -25.50 52.16 -8.46
C ASP A 377 -26.85 51.63 -7.97
N LYS A 378 -27.81 51.43 -8.87
CA LYS A 378 -29.11 50.81 -8.55
C LYS A 378 -28.99 49.33 -8.16
N ALA A 379 -27.94 48.64 -8.61
CA ALA A 379 -27.71 47.24 -8.31
C ALA A 379 -27.02 47.01 -6.94
N ARG A 380 -26.26 47.98 -6.42
CA ARG A 380 -25.51 47.87 -5.16
C ARG A 380 -26.33 47.36 -3.96
N PRO A 381 -27.56 47.84 -3.67
CA PRO A 381 -28.31 47.37 -2.51
C PRO A 381 -28.67 45.88 -2.58
N ASN A 382 -28.78 45.31 -3.78
CA ASN A 382 -29.24 43.93 -3.98
C ASN A 382 -28.08 42.93 -4.16
N VAL A 383 -26.83 43.40 -4.09
CA VAL A 383 -25.63 42.59 -4.31
C VAL A 383 -24.82 42.50 -3.02
N ARG A 384 -24.48 41.27 -2.66
CA ARG A 384 -23.60 40.94 -1.54
C ARG A 384 -22.24 40.56 -2.12
N VAL A 385 -21.20 41.30 -1.76
CA VAL A 385 -19.83 41.02 -2.19
C VAL A 385 -19.06 40.57 -0.98
N ASN A 386 -18.59 39.32 -1.00
CA ASN A 386 -17.75 38.77 0.06
C ASN A 386 -18.35 38.96 1.47
N GLY A 387 -19.61 38.58 1.62
CA GLY A 387 -20.30 38.60 2.91
C GLY A 387 -20.92 39.93 3.35
N GLN A 388 -20.56 41.06 2.75
CA GLN A 388 -21.10 42.38 3.11
C GLN A 388 -22.04 42.94 2.04
N ILE A 389 -23.01 43.75 2.47
CA ILE A 389 -23.85 44.55 1.56
C ILE A 389 -22.94 45.63 0.97
N LEU A 390 -22.91 45.74 -0.36
CA LEU A 390 -21.97 46.62 -1.07
C LEU A 390 -22.13 48.12 -0.71
N GLU A 391 -23.27 48.52 -0.13
CA GLU A 391 -23.51 49.89 0.35
C GLU A 391 -22.75 50.23 1.64
N GLU A 392 -22.44 49.24 2.49
CA GLU A 392 -21.78 49.44 3.80
C GLU A 392 -20.26 49.67 3.67
N LEU A 393 -19.67 49.38 2.51
CA LEU A 393 -18.23 49.53 2.23
C LEU A 393 -17.75 50.99 2.03
N ASN A 394 -18.65 51.98 2.05
CA ASN A 394 -18.30 53.40 1.81
C ASN A 394 -18.10 54.23 3.08
N GLY A 395 -17.96 53.61 4.26
CA GLY A 395 -17.71 54.32 5.52
C GLY A 395 -16.58 53.69 6.29
N ASP A 396 -15.46 54.41 6.37
CA ASP A 396 -14.36 54.25 7.30
C ASP A 396 -13.48 52.99 7.14
N GLY A 397 -12.25 53.24 6.67
CA GLY A 397 -11.17 52.26 6.57
C GLY A 397 -10.64 51.81 7.92
N GLU A 398 -11.49 51.22 8.76
CA GLU A 398 -11.04 50.29 9.78
C GLU A 398 -10.89 48.92 9.14
N GLU A 399 -9.74 48.30 9.42
CA GLU A 399 -9.33 46.96 8.99
C GLU A 399 -10.27 45.88 9.57
N ALA A 400 -11.54 45.87 9.18
CA ALA A 400 -12.40 44.73 9.42
C ALA A 400 -11.87 43.58 8.54
N GLU A 401 -11.40 42.52 9.19
CA GLU A 401 -10.94 41.31 8.51
C GLU A 401 -11.99 40.86 7.48
N ILE A 402 -11.57 40.91 6.23
CA ILE A 402 -12.41 40.62 5.07
C ILE A 402 -12.87 39.17 5.19
N PHE A 403 -14.14 38.94 5.57
CA PHE A 403 -14.71 37.60 5.74
C PHE A 403 -14.82 36.92 4.38
N ASP A 404 -13.99 35.90 4.13
CA ASP A 404 -13.98 35.14 2.88
C ASP A 404 -15.04 34.02 2.91
N GLU A 405 -16.21 34.30 2.35
CA GLU A 405 -17.33 33.34 2.32
C GLU A 405 -17.01 32.06 1.53
N ALA A 406 -16.14 32.15 0.52
CA ALA A 406 -15.75 30.99 -0.27
C ALA A 406 -14.84 30.06 0.56
N LEU A 407 -13.94 30.65 1.34
CA LEU A 407 -13.14 29.93 2.33
C LEU A 407 -14.04 29.30 3.39
N ASP A 408 -15.01 30.04 3.92
CA ASP A 408 -15.91 29.55 4.98
C ASP A 408 -16.76 28.37 4.49
N ARG A 409 -17.42 28.50 3.33
CA ARG A 409 -18.15 27.39 2.68
C ARG A 409 -17.27 26.16 2.48
N ARG A 410 -16.00 26.37 2.11
CA ARG A 410 -15.03 25.29 1.96
C ARG A 410 -14.69 24.66 3.32
N ILE A 411 -14.47 25.46 4.36
CA ILE A 411 -14.19 24.98 5.72
C ILE A 411 -15.34 24.09 6.21
N TRP A 412 -16.59 24.53 6.06
CA TRP A 412 -17.77 23.74 6.41
C TRP A 412 -17.89 22.44 5.61
N SER A 413 -17.65 22.49 4.29
CA SER A 413 -17.66 21.27 3.47
C SER A 413 -16.58 20.27 3.89
N LEU A 414 -15.40 20.76 4.28
CA LEU A 414 -14.29 19.93 4.74
C LEU A 414 -14.53 19.37 6.14
N SER A 415 -15.19 20.12 7.04
CA SER A 415 -15.56 19.60 8.36
C SER A 415 -16.57 18.47 8.26
N ASP A 416 -17.55 18.58 7.36
CA ASP A 416 -18.54 17.53 7.12
C ASP A 416 -17.88 16.28 6.51
N GLN A 417 -17.03 16.45 5.50
CA GLN A 417 -16.26 15.34 4.92
C GLN A 417 -15.37 14.64 5.96
N ARG A 418 -14.77 15.42 6.87
CA ARG A 418 -13.97 14.88 7.96
C ARG A 418 -14.81 14.07 8.93
N LEU A 419 -15.98 14.58 9.34
CA LEU A 419 -16.90 13.85 10.23
C LEU A 419 -17.38 12.54 9.61
N ILE A 420 -17.69 12.54 8.31
CA ILE A 420 -18.06 11.33 7.57
C ILE A 420 -16.90 10.33 7.56
N SER A 421 -15.68 10.79 7.26
CA SER A 421 -14.48 9.96 7.24
C SER A 421 -14.18 9.36 8.61
N ASP A 422 -14.25 10.15 9.68
CA ASP A 422 -14.01 9.70 11.04
C ASP A 422 -15.07 8.67 11.47
N ARG A 423 -16.34 8.85 11.07
CA ARG A 423 -17.41 7.87 11.28
C ARG A 423 -17.14 6.56 10.55
N GLU A 424 -16.73 6.61 9.28
CA GLU A 424 -16.38 5.42 8.51
C GLU A 424 -15.19 4.67 9.09
N VAL A 425 -14.15 5.37 9.51
CA VAL A 425 -12.97 4.77 10.14
C VAL A 425 -13.36 4.08 11.44
N ALA A 426 -14.22 4.72 12.25
CA ALA A 426 -14.73 4.12 13.49
C ALA A 426 -15.56 2.85 13.22
N MET A 427 -16.43 2.87 12.21
CA MET A 427 -17.20 1.69 11.79
C MET A 427 -16.27 0.56 11.31
N LYS A 428 -15.34 0.86 10.41
CA LYS A 428 -14.37 -0.12 9.88
C LYS A 428 -13.50 -0.73 10.98
N ARG A 429 -13.08 0.06 11.99
CA ARG A 429 -12.33 -0.45 13.16
C ARG A 429 -13.14 -1.41 14.03
N ARG A 430 -14.47 -1.32 14.01
CA ARG A 430 -15.35 -2.24 14.75
C ARG A 430 -15.63 -3.52 13.96
N THR A 431 -15.94 -3.41 12.66
CA THR A 431 -16.39 -4.57 11.88
C THR A 431 -15.25 -5.35 11.24
N ARG A 432 -14.21 -4.69 10.72
CA ARG A 432 -13.12 -5.36 9.97
C ARG A 432 -12.38 -6.43 10.79
N PRO A 433 -12.03 -6.22 12.07
CA PRO A 433 -11.37 -7.26 12.84
C PRO A 433 -12.26 -8.50 13.02
N GLN A 434 -13.57 -8.30 13.22
CA GLN A 434 -14.53 -9.39 13.33
C GLN A 434 -14.67 -10.15 12.01
N GLU A 435 -14.80 -9.44 10.89
CA GLU A 435 -14.80 -10.04 9.54
C GLU A 435 -13.54 -10.87 9.26
N VAL A 436 -12.36 -10.38 9.69
CA VAL A 436 -11.09 -11.10 9.50
C VAL A 436 -11.03 -12.35 10.38
N VAL A 437 -11.50 -12.27 11.62
CA VAL A 437 -11.56 -13.43 12.52
C VAL A 437 -12.50 -14.49 11.94
N THR A 438 -13.69 -14.12 11.49
CA THR A 438 -14.62 -15.09 10.87
C THR A 438 -14.03 -15.73 9.62
N LEU A 439 -13.30 -14.96 8.80
CA LEU A 439 -12.62 -15.52 7.63
C LEU A 439 -11.49 -16.50 8.00
N LEU A 440 -10.76 -16.23 9.09
CA LEU A 440 -9.72 -17.13 9.58
C LEU A 440 -10.30 -18.40 10.19
N GLU A 441 -11.39 -18.28 10.95
CA GLU A 441 -12.14 -19.42 11.50
C GLU A 441 -12.66 -20.31 10.36
N ASP A 442 -13.27 -19.72 9.32
CA ASP A 442 -13.73 -20.46 8.14
C ASP A 442 -12.57 -21.17 7.41
N LEU A 443 -11.38 -20.58 7.35
CA LEU A 443 -10.21 -21.20 6.73
C LEU A 443 -9.65 -22.36 7.56
N LEU A 444 -9.55 -22.19 8.88
CA LEU A 444 -9.11 -23.24 9.79
C LEU A 444 -10.08 -24.42 9.80
N GLN A 445 -11.39 -24.15 9.75
CA GLN A 445 -12.40 -25.21 9.63
C GLN A 445 -12.27 -26.00 8.33
N ARG A 446 -11.96 -25.33 7.21
CA ARG A 446 -11.70 -26.04 5.94
C ARG A 446 -10.42 -26.87 6.01
N GLN A 447 -9.36 -26.37 6.64
CA GLN A 447 -8.12 -27.13 6.83
C GLN A 447 -8.32 -28.36 7.70
N HIS A 448 -9.04 -28.22 8.82
CA HIS A 448 -9.37 -29.38 9.65
C HIS A 448 -10.25 -30.39 8.93
N ALA A 449 -11.25 -29.95 8.15
CA ALA A 449 -12.05 -30.86 7.34
C ALA A 449 -11.20 -31.58 6.27
N GLU A 450 -10.20 -30.91 5.69
CA GLU A 450 -9.24 -31.54 4.76
C GLU A 450 -8.29 -32.51 5.48
N GLU A 451 -7.84 -32.18 6.70
CA GLU A 451 -7.02 -33.06 7.54
C GLU A 451 -7.78 -34.31 7.97
N ASP A 452 -9.04 -34.17 8.39
CA ASP A 452 -9.92 -35.29 8.76
C ASP A 452 -10.14 -36.23 7.55
N ILE A 453 -10.33 -35.67 6.34
CA ILE A 453 -10.41 -36.47 5.10
C ILE A 453 -9.10 -37.22 4.81
N ILE A 454 -7.94 -36.62 5.14
CA ILE A 454 -6.64 -37.26 4.97
C ILE A 454 -6.44 -38.36 6.02
N GLU A 455 -6.80 -38.13 7.28
CA GLU A 455 -6.73 -39.14 8.34
C GLU A 455 -7.62 -40.35 8.01
N ASP A 456 -8.86 -40.12 7.56
CA ASP A 456 -9.76 -41.19 7.12
C ASP A 456 -9.17 -41.97 5.93
N SER A 457 -8.48 -41.30 4.99
CA SER A 457 -7.81 -41.96 3.86
C SER A 457 -6.55 -42.75 4.25
N VAL A 458 -5.84 -42.32 5.30
CA VAL A 458 -4.64 -43.00 5.81
C VAL A 458 -5.00 -44.18 6.70
N GLU A 459 -6.14 -44.14 7.40
CA GLU A 459 -6.68 -45.32 8.11
C GLU A 459 -7.10 -46.43 7.13
N ASP A 460 -7.67 -46.07 5.97
CA ASP A 460 -7.94 -47.02 4.88
C ASP A 460 -6.65 -47.60 4.25
N ASP A 461 -5.60 -46.77 4.08
CA ASP A 461 -4.30 -47.24 3.56
C ASP A 461 -3.45 -48.02 4.59
N MET A 462 -3.60 -47.77 5.89
CA MET A 462 -2.87 -48.48 6.96
C MET A 462 -3.44 -49.87 7.31
N MET A 463 -4.62 -50.23 6.79
CA MET A 463 -5.15 -51.60 6.84
C MET A 463 -4.46 -52.56 5.85
N VAL A 464 -3.60 -52.05 4.95
CA VAL A 464 -2.69 -52.88 4.15
C VAL A 464 -1.42 -53.11 4.97
N THR A 465 -1.45 -54.15 5.80
CA THR A 465 -0.31 -54.60 6.60
C THR A 465 0.91 -54.79 5.71
N GLY A 466 2.03 -54.18 6.13
CA GLY A 466 3.32 -54.35 5.50
C GLY A 466 3.77 -55.80 5.47
N ASP A 467 4.02 -56.29 4.27
CA ASP A 467 5.28 -56.88 3.82
C ASP A 467 5.22 -56.85 2.28
N ASP A 468 6.37 -56.66 1.64
CA ASP A 468 6.59 -56.52 0.19
C ASP A 468 6.52 -55.08 -0.37
N ILE A 469 7.52 -54.25 -0.04
CA ILE A 469 7.97 -53.23 -1.00
C ILE A 469 8.59 -54.03 -2.15
N ASP A 470 7.87 -54.15 -3.27
CA ASP A 470 8.32 -54.85 -4.48
C ASP A 470 9.76 -54.43 -4.82
N ASP A 471 10.71 -55.37 -4.75
CA ASP A 471 12.13 -55.17 -5.13
C ASP A 471 12.27 -54.56 -6.54
N GLU A 472 11.26 -54.73 -7.37
CA GLU A 472 11.16 -54.18 -8.72
C GLU A 472 11.02 -52.64 -8.72
N ARG A 473 10.27 -52.06 -7.78
CA ARG A 473 10.11 -50.60 -7.65
C ARG A 473 11.39 -49.95 -7.12
N LEU A 474 12.11 -50.63 -6.24
CA LEU A 474 13.41 -50.16 -5.77
C LEU A 474 14.41 -50.11 -6.95
N ALA A 475 14.44 -51.15 -7.79
CA ALA A 475 15.28 -51.18 -8.98
C ALA A 475 14.91 -50.10 -10.01
N GLU A 476 13.63 -49.77 -10.16
CA GLU A 476 13.18 -48.65 -11.01
C GLU A 476 13.63 -47.29 -10.46
N THR A 477 13.55 -47.08 -9.15
CA THR A 477 14.05 -45.83 -8.53
C THR A 477 15.56 -45.68 -8.69
N GLU A 478 16.33 -46.77 -8.60
CA GLU A 478 17.77 -46.73 -8.84
C GLU A 478 18.10 -46.40 -10.31
N ARG A 479 17.36 -46.98 -11.27
CA ARG A 479 17.54 -46.67 -12.70
C ARG A 479 17.22 -45.22 -13.02
N THR A 480 16.09 -44.71 -12.54
CA THR A 480 15.69 -43.30 -12.76
C THR A 480 16.69 -42.34 -12.11
N PHE A 481 17.22 -42.68 -10.94
CA PHE A 481 18.28 -41.91 -10.30
C PHE A 481 19.57 -41.88 -11.14
N GLN A 482 19.99 -43.02 -11.69
CA GLN A 482 21.15 -43.10 -12.59
C GLN A 482 20.94 -42.29 -13.87
N GLU A 483 19.74 -42.32 -14.45
CA GLU A 483 19.38 -41.49 -15.62
C GLU A 483 19.45 -40.00 -15.31
N VAL A 484 18.94 -39.57 -14.15
CA VAL A 484 19.01 -38.17 -13.71
C VAL A 484 20.46 -37.73 -13.51
N CYS A 485 21.29 -38.56 -12.90
CA CYS A 485 22.73 -38.29 -12.78
C CYS A 485 23.39 -38.13 -14.16
N ALA A 486 23.14 -39.03 -15.10
CA ALA A 486 23.67 -38.95 -16.47
C ALA A 486 23.18 -37.68 -17.21
N MET A 487 21.91 -37.31 -17.05
CA MET A 487 21.36 -36.07 -17.60
C MET A 487 22.03 -34.83 -17.01
N SER A 488 22.32 -34.83 -15.70
CA SER A 488 22.99 -33.72 -15.03
C SER A 488 24.41 -33.51 -15.54
N GLU A 489 25.16 -34.59 -15.79
CA GLU A 489 26.50 -34.54 -16.37
C GLU A 489 26.46 -34.05 -17.82
N GLY A 490 25.50 -34.54 -18.62
CA GLY A 490 25.26 -34.08 -19.98
C GLY A 490 24.92 -32.59 -20.04
N LEU A 491 24.13 -32.10 -19.09
CA LEU A 491 23.79 -30.68 -18.96
C LEU A 491 25.03 -29.86 -18.58
N HIS A 492 25.87 -30.36 -17.68
CA HIS A 492 27.11 -29.68 -17.29
C HIS A 492 28.05 -29.48 -18.50
N GLN A 493 28.22 -30.52 -19.34
CA GLN A 493 29.05 -30.44 -20.54
C GLN A 493 28.45 -29.51 -21.61
N LYS A 494 27.12 -29.58 -21.83
CA LYS A 494 26.39 -28.71 -22.76
C LYS A 494 26.44 -27.24 -22.32
N ALA A 495 26.31 -26.96 -21.03
CA ALA A 495 26.39 -25.60 -20.49
C ALA A 495 27.77 -24.98 -20.75
N GLN A 496 28.86 -25.73 -20.55
CA GLN A 496 30.22 -25.25 -20.84
C GLN A 496 30.44 -24.96 -22.33
N THR A 497 29.91 -25.80 -23.22
CA THR A 497 30.01 -25.58 -24.68
C THR A 497 29.17 -24.38 -25.14
N GLN A 498 27.96 -24.21 -24.61
CA GLN A 498 27.13 -23.04 -24.90
C GLN A 498 27.74 -21.73 -24.38
N LEU A 499 28.37 -21.76 -23.21
CA LEU A 499 29.11 -20.61 -22.68
C LEU A 499 30.26 -20.21 -23.61
N LYS A 500 31.02 -21.18 -24.16
CA LYS A 500 32.07 -20.92 -25.15
C LYS A 500 31.49 -20.32 -26.44
N ARG A 501 30.35 -20.82 -26.93
CA ARG A 501 29.65 -20.27 -28.11
C ARG A 501 29.17 -18.84 -27.89
N SER A 502 28.55 -18.57 -26.74
CA SER A 502 28.12 -17.22 -26.33
C SER A 502 29.29 -16.23 -26.30
N LYS A 503 30.43 -16.63 -25.71
CA LYS A 503 31.64 -15.79 -25.71
C LYS A 503 32.18 -15.52 -27.11
N ARG A 504 32.13 -16.50 -28.02
CA ARG A 504 32.52 -16.31 -29.43
C ARG A 504 31.58 -15.36 -30.16
N LEU A 505 30.27 -15.50 -29.97
CA LEU A 505 29.28 -14.56 -30.52
C LEU A 505 29.52 -13.14 -30.02
N GLN A 506 29.79 -12.96 -28.72
CA GLN A 506 30.13 -11.65 -28.17
C GLN A 506 31.43 -11.06 -28.75
N SER A 507 32.42 -11.89 -29.11
CA SER A 507 33.62 -11.44 -29.82
C SER A 507 33.28 -11.00 -31.24
N ALA A 508 32.57 -11.85 -31.97
CA ALA A 508 32.14 -11.56 -33.34
C ALA A 508 31.28 -10.29 -33.43
N ASP A 509 30.34 -10.10 -32.48
CA ASP A 509 29.54 -8.87 -32.39
C ASP A 509 30.40 -7.63 -32.15
N LYS A 510 31.43 -7.73 -31.31
CA LYS A 510 32.38 -6.62 -31.08
C LYS A 510 33.19 -6.31 -32.33
N GLU A 511 33.65 -7.34 -33.05
CA GLU A 511 34.38 -7.21 -34.31
C GLU A 511 33.49 -6.59 -35.41
N ILE A 512 32.24 -7.04 -35.55
CA ILE A 512 31.27 -6.47 -36.50
C ILE A 512 30.97 -5.00 -36.16
N ARG A 513 30.79 -4.67 -34.87
CA ARG A 513 30.59 -3.27 -34.44
C ARG A 513 31.83 -2.42 -34.70
N ALA A 514 33.03 -2.97 -34.55
CA ALA A 514 34.27 -2.27 -34.84
C ALA A 514 34.50 -2.05 -36.35
N LEU A 515 33.95 -2.90 -37.22
CA LEU A 515 33.99 -2.72 -38.68
C LEU A 515 32.92 -1.75 -39.21
N LYS A 516 31.87 -1.48 -38.43
CA LYS A 516 30.78 -0.55 -38.79
C LYS A 516 31.04 0.91 -38.38
N ASN A 517 32.01 1.14 -37.51
CA ASN A 517 32.55 2.47 -37.16
C ASN A 517 33.83 2.71 -37.94
#